data_AF-A0A1C5P455-F1
#
_entry.id   AF-A0A1C5P455-F1
#
_cell.length_a   1.000
_cell.length_b   1.000
_cell.length_c   1.000
_cell.angle_alpha   90.00
_cell.angle_beta   90.00
_cell.angle_gamma   90.00
#
_symmetry.space_group_name_H-M   'P 1'
#
loop_
_entity.id
_entity.type
_entity.pdbx_description
1 polymer ?
#
loop_
_entity_poly.entity_id
_entity_poly.type
_entity_poly.pdbx_seq_one_letter_code
_entity_poly.pdbx_strand_id
1 'polypeptide(L)'
;MAQTRKDLRGRVLRKGESQRRSDDRYVYTYTDPLGRRKYVYAQDLVTLREKEAQLMKDQMDGLDIYVAGKATVNFVFDRYMSLKSNLKPTTKSNYLYMYDRFIRDTFGKRNIAEIKYSDVVQFYNHLIEKQELQINTLETVHTLLHPTFQLAVKDAFEMIWEEQKENGWTDAEIDGMTGFVFCNRYGNVMNAQSVNRAIKRISSAYNATEEVEAKKEHREPVLLPNFSAHSLRHTFCTRLCERETNLKVIQSIMGHKDIQTTMDIYAEATEEKKQETFEHLAATMDVF
;
A
#
# COMPACT_ATOMS: atom_id res chain seq x y z
N MET A 1 14.56 43.04 21.77
CA MET A 1 14.30 42.71 20.35
C MET A 1 15.26 41.62 19.91
N ALA A 2 14.77 40.50 19.37
CA ALA A 2 15.65 39.42 18.93
C ALA A 2 16.48 39.90 17.73
N GLN A 3 17.81 39.82 17.84
CA GLN A 3 18.74 40.30 16.83
C GLN A 3 18.56 39.46 15.55
N THR A 4 18.18 40.10 14.44
CA THR A 4 17.95 39.42 13.17
C THR A 4 19.30 38.87 12.65
N ARG A 5 19.38 37.56 12.44
CA ARG A 5 20.60 36.90 11.95
C ARG A 5 20.86 37.32 10.49
N LYS A 6 22.09 37.75 10.20
CA LYS A 6 22.52 38.20 8.88
C LYS A 6 23.71 37.38 8.38
N ASP A 7 23.84 37.26 7.07
CA ASP A 7 25.00 36.65 6.41
C ASP A 7 26.20 37.60 6.33
N LEU A 8 27.33 37.13 5.79
CA LEU A 8 28.55 37.94 5.62
C LEU A 8 28.36 39.16 4.69
N ARG A 9 27.29 39.18 3.89
CA ARG A 9 26.92 40.28 2.98
C ARG A 9 25.80 41.15 3.52
N GLY A 10 25.42 41.00 4.79
CA GLY A 10 24.39 41.79 5.47
C GLY A 10 22.94 41.43 5.14
N ARG A 11 22.69 40.34 4.38
CA ARG A 11 21.36 39.84 4.06
C ARG A 11 20.76 39.06 5.22
N VAL A 12 19.45 39.19 5.43
CA VAL A 12 18.73 38.52 6.52
C VAL A 12 18.57 37.03 6.23
N LEU A 13 18.92 36.19 7.22
CA LEU A 13 18.75 34.74 7.22
C LEU A 13 17.43 34.35 7.93
N ARG A 14 16.65 33.48 7.31
CA ARG A 14 15.41 32.90 7.84
C ARG A 14 15.70 31.82 8.88
N LYS A 15 14.66 31.38 9.59
CA LYS A 15 14.76 30.28 10.57
C LYS A 15 15.22 29.01 9.86
N GLY A 16 16.28 28.36 10.37
CA GLY A 16 16.88 27.18 9.75
C GLY A 16 17.99 27.49 8.73
N GLU A 17 18.08 28.73 8.22
CA GLU A 17 19.17 29.17 7.34
C GLU A 17 20.44 29.51 8.16
N SER A 18 21.61 29.15 7.62
CA SER A 18 22.92 29.54 8.14
C SER A 18 23.92 29.63 7.00
N GLN A 19 24.99 30.40 7.18
CA GLN A 19 26.12 30.44 6.25
C GLN A 19 27.33 29.80 6.92
N ARG A 20 27.98 28.86 6.22
CA ARG A 20 29.17 28.16 6.71
C ARG A 20 30.41 29.01 6.43
N ARG A 21 31.23 29.25 7.45
CA ARG A 21 32.44 30.09 7.34
C ARG A 21 33.63 29.44 6.61
N SER A 22 33.61 28.12 6.40
CA SER A 22 34.73 27.39 5.81
C SER A 22 34.76 27.45 4.28
N ASP A 23 33.59 27.56 3.64
CA ASP A 23 33.42 27.48 2.19
C ASP A 23 32.35 28.44 1.67
N ASP A 24 31.91 29.39 2.51
CA ASP A 24 30.86 30.39 2.27
C ASP A 24 29.50 29.85 1.81
N ARG A 25 29.28 28.53 1.81
CA ARG A 25 28.02 27.92 1.39
C ARG A 25 26.90 28.18 2.38
N TYR A 26 25.69 28.30 1.84
CA TYR A 26 24.47 28.40 2.61
C TYR A 26 23.93 27.02 2.95
N VAL A 27 23.40 26.89 4.17
CA VAL A 27 22.82 25.65 4.69
C VAL A 27 21.45 25.93 5.25
N TYR A 28 20.47 25.15 4.83
CA TYR A 28 19.15 25.09 5.44
C TYR A 28 19.02 23.80 6.24
N THR A 29 18.67 23.93 7.52
CA THR A 29 18.46 22.80 8.43
C THR A 29 16.98 22.66 8.72
N TYR A 30 16.44 21.47 8.47
CA TYR A 30 15.05 21.15 8.75
C TYR A 30 14.93 19.77 9.40
N THR A 31 13.79 19.53 10.02
CA THR A 31 13.41 18.20 10.52
C THR A 31 12.47 17.58 9.50
N ASP A 32 12.79 16.39 9.01
CA ASP A 32 11.91 15.67 8.10
C ASP A 32 10.64 15.17 8.85
N PRO A 33 9.58 14.76 8.12
CA PRO A 33 8.37 14.20 8.73
C PRO A 33 8.62 12.96 9.60
N LEU A 34 9.80 12.32 9.47
CA LEU A 34 10.23 11.15 10.25
C LEU A 34 11.01 11.56 11.52
N GLY A 35 11.08 12.86 11.84
CA GLY A 35 11.76 13.41 13.01
C GLY A 35 13.29 13.50 12.89
N ARG A 36 13.88 13.20 11.73
CA ARG A 36 15.33 13.22 11.51
C ARG A 36 15.77 14.60 11.02
N ARG A 37 16.90 15.08 11.53
CA ARG A 37 17.48 16.36 11.09
C ARG A 37 18.18 16.19 9.74
N LYS A 38 17.80 17.00 8.76
CA LYS A 38 18.34 17.01 7.39
C LYS A 38 18.92 18.38 7.05
N TYR A 39 19.82 18.39 6.07
CA TYR A 39 20.58 19.57 5.66
C TYR A 39 20.56 19.72 4.15
N VAL A 40 20.34 20.95 3.68
CA VAL A 40 20.35 21.31 2.26
C VAL A 40 21.36 22.41 2.05
N TYR A 41 22.19 22.25 1.02
CA TYR A 41 23.32 23.13 0.74
C TYR A 41 23.14 23.87 -0.59
N ALA A 42 23.57 25.13 -0.64
CA ALA A 42 23.61 25.95 -1.86
C ALA A 42 24.78 26.94 -1.83
N GLN A 43 25.21 27.40 -3.02
CA GLN A 43 26.30 28.38 -3.16
C GLN A 43 25.83 29.81 -2.88
N ASP A 44 24.56 30.11 -3.10
CA ASP A 44 23.96 31.40 -2.81
C ASP A 44 22.58 31.24 -2.15
N LEU A 45 22.12 32.35 -1.56
CA LEU A 45 20.90 32.40 -0.77
C LEU A 45 19.63 32.29 -1.61
N VAL A 46 19.68 32.64 -2.91
CA VAL A 46 18.51 32.53 -3.80
C VAL A 46 18.27 31.06 -4.11
N THR A 47 19.30 30.35 -4.57
CA THR A 47 19.23 28.91 -4.83
C THR A 47 18.91 28.11 -3.56
N LEU A 48 19.38 28.54 -2.38
CA LEU A 48 18.97 27.92 -1.11
C LEU A 48 17.45 28.01 -0.89
N ARG A 49 16.87 29.17 -1.17
CA ARG A 49 15.44 29.43 -0.96
C ARG A 49 14.56 28.79 -2.02
N GLU A 50 15.05 28.66 -3.24
CA GLU A 50 14.39 27.83 -4.27
C GLU A 50 14.33 26.37 -3.82
N LYS A 51 15.44 25.82 -3.28
CA LYS A 51 15.46 24.47 -2.71
C LYS A 51 14.57 24.35 -1.47
N GLU A 52 14.52 25.36 -0.60
CA GLU A 52 13.59 25.42 0.54
C GLU A 52 12.12 25.39 0.06
N ALA A 53 11.78 26.22 -0.92
CA ALA A 53 10.43 26.29 -1.49
C ALA A 53 10.05 24.98 -2.17
N GLN A 54 10.97 24.35 -2.91
CA GLN A 54 10.76 23.03 -3.48
C GLN A 54 10.57 21.96 -2.40
N LEU A 55 11.34 21.99 -1.30
CA LEU A 55 11.15 21.06 -0.18
C LEU A 55 9.83 21.25 0.56
N MET A 56 9.39 22.49 0.75
CA MET A 56 8.07 22.77 1.32
C MET A 56 6.96 22.31 0.39
N LYS A 57 7.14 22.51 -0.91
CA LYS A 57 6.23 21.99 -1.93
C LYS A 57 6.21 20.46 -1.91
N ASP A 58 7.36 19.79 -1.93
CA ASP A 58 7.47 18.32 -1.83
C ASP A 58 6.89 17.75 -0.53
N GLN A 59 6.90 18.53 0.57
CA GLN A 59 6.27 18.16 1.85
C GLN A 59 4.75 18.29 1.82
N MET A 60 4.21 19.31 1.14
CA MET A 60 2.76 19.48 0.93
C MET A 60 2.25 18.51 -0.15
N ASP A 61 3.06 18.26 -1.18
CA ASP A 61 2.84 17.28 -2.25
C ASP A 61 3.03 15.83 -1.76
N GLY A 62 3.40 15.61 -0.49
CA GLY A 62 3.39 14.27 0.12
C GLY A 62 2.01 13.60 0.09
N LEU A 63 0.94 14.38 -0.14
CA LEU A 63 -0.40 13.93 -0.48
C LEU A 63 -0.60 13.76 -2.01
N ASP A 64 0.01 14.59 -2.85
CA ASP A 64 -0.02 14.52 -4.32
C ASP A 64 0.79 13.35 -4.93
N ILE A 65 1.80 12.81 -4.21
CA ILE A 65 2.57 11.64 -4.67
C ILE A 65 1.67 10.41 -4.86
N TYR A 66 0.59 10.29 -4.07
CA TYR A 66 -0.43 9.26 -4.23
C TYR A 66 -1.29 9.51 -5.49
N VAL A 67 -1.73 10.75 -5.74
CA VAL A 67 -2.56 11.13 -6.92
C VAL A 67 -1.80 10.95 -8.23
N ALA A 68 -0.51 11.30 -8.23
CA ALA A 68 0.31 11.20 -9.43
C ALA A 68 0.65 9.75 -9.81
N GLY A 69 0.27 8.77 -8.97
CA GLY A 69 0.67 7.37 -9.12
C GLY A 69 2.18 7.25 -9.13
N LYS A 70 2.90 8.01 -8.29
CA LYS A 70 4.38 8.02 -8.22
C LYS A 70 4.91 7.54 -6.87
N ALA A 71 4.02 7.24 -5.92
CA ALA A 71 4.38 6.70 -4.62
C ALA A 71 5.12 5.37 -4.78
N THR A 72 6.32 5.28 -4.22
CA THR A 72 7.02 3.98 -4.14
C THR A 72 6.64 3.25 -2.85
N VAL A 73 6.84 1.93 -2.82
CA VAL A 73 6.63 1.13 -1.60
C VAL A 73 7.50 1.66 -0.45
N ASN A 74 8.72 2.13 -0.73
CA ASN A 74 9.61 2.79 0.24
C ASN A 74 8.97 4.01 0.88
N PHE A 75 8.39 4.90 0.06
CA PHE A 75 7.75 6.12 0.55
C PHE A 75 6.61 5.80 1.52
N VAL A 76 5.73 4.89 1.13
CA VAL A 76 4.57 4.51 1.95
C VAL A 76 5.01 3.77 3.21
N PHE A 77 6.02 2.91 3.13
CA PHE A 77 6.54 2.20 4.30
C PHE A 77 7.15 3.16 5.32
N ASP A 78 7.96 4.13 4.86
CA ASP A 78 8.56 5.11 5.75
C ASP A 78 7.49 5.96 6.44
N ARG A 79 6.41 6.32 5.71
CA ARG A 79 5.22 6.97 6.28
C ARG A 79 4.52 6.09 7.31
N TYR A 80 4.25 4.82 6.99
CA TYR A 80 3.65 3.85 7.91
C TYR A 80 4.45 3.71 9.22
N MET A 81 5.77 3.55 9.11
CA MET A 81 6.66 3.43 10.27
C MET A 81 6.74 4.71 11.10
N SER A 82 6.50 5.89 10.51
CA SER A 82 6.44 7.17 11.22
C SER A 82 5.17 7.31 12.07
N LEU A 83 4.03 6.80 11.57
CA LEU A 83 2.74 6.83 12.26
C LEU A 83 2.68 5.84 13.42
N LYS A 84 3.51 4.79 13.37
CA LYS A 84 3.61 3.73 14.38
C LYS A 84 4.47 4.16 15.58
N SER A 85 3.93 5.05 16.43
CA SER A 85 4.58 5.55 17.65
C SER A 85 4.63 4.53 18.80
N ASN A 86 3.66 3.60 18.87
CA ASN A 86 3.48 2.68 20.00
C ASN A 86 4.23 1.34 19.86
N LEU A 87 5.28 1.28 19.04
CA LEU A 87 6.06 0.06 18.82
C LEU A 87 7.24 -0.04 19.79
N LYS A 88 7.44 -1.23 20.37
CA LYS A 88 8.62 -1.51 21.19
C LYS A 88 9.90 -1.23 20.37
N PRO A 89 10.94 -0.61 20.95
CA PRO A 89 12.16 -0.24 20.23
C PRO A 89 12.81 -1.42 19.50
N THR A 90 12.85 -2.60 20.13
CA THR A 90 13.41 -3.83 19.54
C THR A 90 12.64 -4.29 18.31
N THR A 91 11.30 -4.26 18.38
CA THR A 91 10.43 -4.61 17.25
C THR A 91 10.59 -3.61 16.11
N LYS A 92 10.67 -2.31 16.41
CA LYS A 92 10.91 -1.26 15.40
C LYS A 92 12.25 -1.48 14.70
N SER A 93 13.32 -1.76 15.44
CA SER A 93 14.63 -2.06 14.86
C SER A 93 14.60 -3.30 13.97
N ASN A 94 13.93 -4.37 14.41
CA ASN A 94 13.77 -5.58 13.60
C ASN A 94 13.02 -5.29 12.29
N TYR A 95 11.92 -4.52 12.36
CA TYR A 95 11.14 -4.13 11.18
C TYR A 95 11.96 -3.33 10.18
N LEU A 96 12.72 -2.34 10.64
CA LEU A 96 13.61 -1.57 9.78
C LEU A 96 14.69 -2.45 9.15
N TYR A 97 15.33 -3.30 9.95
CA TYR A 97 16.36 -4.22 9.46
C TYR A 97 15.83 -5.15 8.36
N MET A 98 14.67 -5.80 8.60
CA MET A 98 14.07 -6.71 7.62
C MET A 98 13.68 -5.98 6.34
N TYR A 99 13.10 -4.79 6.47
CA TYR A 99 12.74 -3.97 5.32
C TYR A 99 13.97 -3.55 4.51
N ASP A 100 15.00 -3.04 5.19
CA ASP A 100 16.24 -2.57 4.55
C ASP A 100 16.98 -3.73 3.86
N ARG A 101 16.97 -4.91 4.47
CA ARG A 101 17.68 -6.09 3.96
C ARG A 101 17.04 -6.71 2.72
N PHE A 102 15.71 -6.80 2.69
CA PHE A 102 14.98 -7.61 1.69
C PHE A 102 14.14 -6.78 0.72
N ILE A 103 13.75 -5.56 1.08
CA ILE A 103 12.74 -4.79 0.35
C ILE A 103 13.32 -3.49 -0.20
N ARG A 104 13.99 -2.69 0.64
CA ARG A 104 14.29 -1.27 0.36
C ARG A 104 14.99 -1.04 -0.98
N ASP A 105 15.97 -1.89 -1.30
CA ASP A 105 16.79 -1.73 -2.51
C ASP A 105 16.25 -2.40 -3.76
N THR A 106 15.23 -3.26 -3.62
CA THR A 106 14.62 -4.03 -4.72
C THR A 106 13.15 -3.63 -4.86
N PHE A 107 12.25 -4.44 -4.28
CA PHE A 107 10.80 -4.29 -4.37
C PHE A 107 10.31 -2.92 -3.85
N GLY A 108 10.99 -2.37 -2.85
CA GLY A 108 10.74 -1.07 -2.23
C GLY A 108 10.76 0.11 -3.21
N LYS A 109 11.56 0.03 -4.28
CA LYS A 109 11.68 1.09 -5.29
C LYS A 109 10.54 1.09 -6.31
N ARG A 110 9.74 0.02 -6.36
CA ARG A 110 8.62 -0.08 -7.30
C ARG A 110 7.52 0.90 -6.94
N ASN A 111 6.83 1.37 -7.97
CA ASN A 111 5.65 2.19 -7.85
C ASN A 111 4.50 1.37 -7.26
N ILE A 112 3.93 1.82 -6.14
CA ILE A 112 2.91 1.07 -5.40
C ILE A 112 1.62 0.88 -6.21
N ALA A 113 1.28 1.83 -7.08
CA ALA A 113 0.08 1.77 -7.91
C ALA A 113 0.18 0.75 -9.06
N GLU A 114 1.40 0.37 -9.44
CA GLU A 114 1.67 -0.58 -10.54
C GLU A 114 1.84 -2.02 -10.05
N ILE A 115 1.95 -2.23 -8.73
CA ILE A 115 2.18 -3.56 -8.15
C ILE A 115 0.87 -4.33 -8.13
N LYS A 116 0.88 -5.48 -8.80
CA LYS A 116 -0.22 -6.45 -8.78
C LYS A 116 0.01 -7.49 -7.69
N TYR A 117 -1.04 -8.28 -7.41
CA TYR A 117 -0.92 -9.41 -6.51
C TYR A 117 0.16 -10.42 -6.97
N SER A 118 0.20 -10.72 -8.28
CA SER A 118 1.19 -11.62 -8.87
C SER A 118 2.63 -11.16 -8.63
N ASP A 119 2.88 -9.85 -8.69
CA ASP A 119 4.20 -9.27 -8.40
C ASP A 119 4.66 -9.54 -6.97
N VAL A 120 3.74 -9.49 -6.01
CA VAL A 120 4.01 -9.78 -4.60
C VAL A 120 4.29 -11.27 -4.42
N VAL A 121 3.52 -12.14 -5.07
CA VAL A 121 3.74 -13.60 -5.02
C VAL A 121 5.07 -13.97 -5.66
N GLN A 122 5.39 -13.43 -6.84
CA GLN A 122 6.69 -13.64 -7.48
C GLN A 122 7.84 -13.16 -6.59
N PHE A 123 7.68 -12.02 -5.93
CA PHE A 123 8.66 -11.52 -4.97
C PHE A 123 8.85 -12.47 -3.78
N TYR A 124 7.77 -13.02 -3.22
CA TYR A 124 7.85 -14.00 -2.13
C TYR A 124 8.50 -15.31 -2.58
N ASN A 125 8.14 -15.83 -3.75
CA ASN A 125 8.77 -17.02 -4.31
C ASN A 125 10.26 -16.78 -4.57
N HIS A 126 10.65 -15.61 -5.06
CA HIS A 126 12.06 -15.24 -5.21
C HIS A 126 12.81 -15.26 -3.87
N LEU A 127 12.21 -14.71 -2.80
CA LEU A 127 12.82 -14.74 -1.47
C LEU A 127 13.00 -16.17 -0.96
N ILE A 128 12.00 -17.04 -1.13
CA ILE A 128 12.06 -18.44 -0.68
C ILE A 128 13.07 -19.24 -1.52
N GLU A 129 12.94 -19.21 -2.84
CA GLU A 129 13.64 -20.14 -3.73
C GLU A 129 15.05 -19.68 -4.11
N LYS A 130 15.29 -18.36 -4.21
CA LYS A 130 16.59 -17.82 -4.65
C LYS A 130 17.42 -17.28 -3.50
N GLN A 131 16.76 -16.75 -2.47
CA GLN A 131 17.45 -16.26 -1.27
C GLN A 131 17.37 -17.24 -0.10
N GLU A 132 16.77 -18.42 -0.31
CA GLU A 132 16.63 -19.51 0.67
C GLU A 132 16.04 -19.00 2.01
N LEU A 133 15.12 -18.03 1.91
CA LEU A 133 14.56 -17.38 3.08
C LEU A 133 13.58 -18.30 3.81
N GLN A 134 13.75 -18.44 5.11
CA GLN A 134 12.82 -19.22 5.93
C GLN A 134 11.44 -18.57 5.99
N ILE A 135 10.40 -19.42 6.07
CA ILE A 135 8.99 -19.03 6.08
C ILE A 135 8.70 -17.99 7.18
N ASN A 136 9.20 -18.19 8.40
CA ASN A 136 9.00 -17.24 9.51
C ASN A 136 9.58 -15.84 9.22
N THR A 137 10.67 -15.77 8.47
CA THR A 137 11.23 -14.47 8.06
C THR A 137 10.41 -13.85 6.93
N LEU A 138 9.88 -14.66 6.01
CA LEU A 138 8.93 -14.22 5.01
C LEU A 138 7.63 -13.68 5.64
N GLU A 139 7.11 -14.31 6.68
CA GLU A 139 5.95 -13.81 7.44
C GLU A 139 6.23 -12.43 8.05
N THR A 140 7.47 -12.19 8.49
CA THR A 140 7.88 -10.87 8.97
C THR A 140 7.90 -9.86 7.83
N VAL A 141 8.43 -10.21 6.66
CA VAL A 141 8.37 -9.39 5.44
C VAL A 141 6.92 -9.08 5.05
N HIS A 142 6.04 -10.08 5.07
CA HIS A 142 4.61 -9.92 4.83
C HIS A 142 3.96 -8.96 5.84
N THR A 143 4.29 -9.10 7.12
CA THR A 143 3.80 -8.23 8.21
C THR A 143 4.22 -6.77 8.04
N LEU A 144 5.27 -6.49 7.25
CA LEU A 144 5.69 -5.13 6.89
C LEU A 144 4.98 -4.62 5.64
N LEU A 145 4.92 -5.44 4.58
CA LEU A 145 4.31 -5.04 3.32
C LEU A 145 2.80 -4.89 3.44
N HIS A 146 2.10 -5.82 4.09
CA HIS A 146 0.65 -5.82 4.13
C HIS A 146 0.07 -4.51 4.73
N PRO A 147 0.51 -4.03 5.91
CA PRO A 147 0.06 -2.76 6.45
C PRO A 147 0.49 -1.55 5.60
N THR A 148 1.63 -1.65 4.91
CA THR A 148 2.09 -0.60 3.99
C THR A 148 1.11 -0.44 2.82
N PHE A 149 0.73 -1.53 2.18
CA PHE A 149 -0.28 -1.51 1.11
C PHE A 149 -1.65 -1.08 1.63
N GLN A 150 -2.06 -1.53 2.83
CA GLN A 150 -3.31 -1.09 3.45
C GLN A 150 -3.35 0.43 3.70
N LEU A 151 -2.25 1.02 4.18
CA LEU A 151 -2.15 2.46 4.39
C LEU A 151 -2.33 3.21 3.07
N ALA A 152 -1.68 2.76 1.98
CA ALA A 152 -1.85 3.39 0.67
C ALA A 152 -3.29 3.33 0.17
N VAL A 153 -3.98 2.21 0.36
CA VAL A 153 -5.39 2.06 -0.02
C VAL A 153 -6.27 3.01 0.81
N LYS A 154 -6.03 3.11 2.12
CA LYS A 154 -6.78 4.01 3.01
C LYS A 154 -6.58 5.47 2.62
N ASP A 155 -5.33 5.89 2.43
CA ASP A 155 -4.98 7.26 2.03
C ASP A 155 -5.67 7.60 0.69
N ALA A 156 -5.67 6.68 -0.29
CA ALA A 156 -6.36 6.88 -1.57
C ALA A 156 -7.87 7.08 -1.42
N PHE A 157 -8.54 6.33 -0.54
CA PHE A 157 -9.97 6.52 -0.28
C PHE A 157 -10.27 7.85 0.41
N GLU A 158 -9.46 8.25 1.40
CA GLU A 158 -9.62 9.54 2.08
C GLU A 158 -9.43 10.71 1.11
N MET A 159 -8.53 10.57 0.14
CA MET A 159 -8.31 11.60 -0.88
C MET A 159 -9.49 11.73 -1.85
N ILE A 160 -10.04 10.61 -2.35
CA ILE A 160 -11.26 10.62 -3.16
C ILE A 160 -12.39 11.31 -2.40
N TRP A 161 -12.48 11.06 -1.09
CA TRP A 161 -13.47 11.67 -0.22
C TRP A 161 -13.28 13.20 -0.07
N GLU A 162 -12.06 13.68 0.14
CA GLU A 162 -11.78 15.12 0.19
C GLU A 162 -12.00 15.80 -1.16
N GLU A 163 -11.62 15.16 -2.27
CA GLU A 163 -11.89 15.65 -3.63
C GLU A 163 -13.41 15.82 -3.86
N GLN A 164 -14.21 14.86 -3.41
CA GLN A 164 -15.68 14.94 -3.49
C GLN A 164 -16.27 16.07 -2.62
N LYS A 165 -15.65 16.42 -1.50
CA LYS A 165 -16.07 17.59 -0.71
C LYS A 165 -15.80 18.91 -1.43
N GLU A 166 -14.66 19.03 -2.10
CA GLU A 166 -14.27 20.26 -2.79
C GLU A 166 -15.00 20.44 -4.13
N ASN A 167 -15.09 19.38 -4.94
CA ASN A 167 -15.63 19.43 -6.30
C ASN A 167 -17.16 19.23 -6.36
N GLY A 168 -17.78 18.96 -5.22
CA GLY A 168 -19.19 18.63 -5.14
C GLY A 168 -19.44 17.13 -5.29
N TRP A 169 -20.55 16.72 -4.71
CA TRP A 169 -20.97 15.33 -4.69
C TRP A 169 -21.68 15.03 -6.01
N THR A 170 -21.69 13.77 -6.41
CA THR A 170 -22.49 13.34 -7.56
C THR A 170 -23.96 13.70 -7.34
N ASP A 171 -24.54 14.43 -8.30
CA ASP A 171 -25.97 14.80 -8.34
C ASP A 171 -26.90 13.60 -8.59
N ALA A 172 -26.34 12.42 -8.87
CA ALA A 172 -27.13 11.21 -9.09
C ALA A 172 -27.76 10.76 -7.77
N GLU A 173 -29.08 10.64 -7.81
CA GLU A 173 -29.91 10.07 -6.76
C GLU A 173 -30.43 8.71 -7.23
N ILE A 174 -30.20 7.67 -6.44
CA ILE A 174 -30.78 6.33 -6.68
C ILE A 174 -31.50 5.93 -5.41
N ASP A 175 -32.82 5.73 -5.51
CA ASP A 175 -33.69 5.33 -4.39
C ASP A 175 -33.53 6.23 -3.14
N GLY A 176 -33.37 7.55 -3.33
CA GLY A 176 -33.18 8.51 -2.24
C GLY A 176 -31.77 8.53 -1.64
N MET A 177 -30.84 7.73 -2.17
CA MET A 177 -29.43 7.76 -1.79
C MET A 177 -28.66 8.69 -2.72
N THR A 178 -27.84 9.56 -2.15
CA THR A 178 -26.94 10.49 -2.83
C THR A 178 -25.52 10.33 -2.30
N GLY A 179 -24.51 10.87 -3.01
CA GLY A 179 -23.14 10.83 -2.51
C GLY A 179 -22.37 9.55 -2.74
N PHE A 180 -22.56 8.98 -3.93
CA PHE A 180 -21.89 7.75 -4.31
C PHE A 180 -20.37 7.93 -4.40
N VAL A 181 -19.63 7.10 -3.66
CA VAL A 181 -18.16 7.13 -3.61
C VAL A 181 -17.53 6.78 -4.98
N PHE A 182 -18.13 5.83 -5.71
CA PHE A 182 -17.60 5.37 -7.00
C PHE A 182 -18.43 5.90 -8.17
N CYS A 183 -17.83 6.83 -8.91
CA CYS A 183 -18.44 7.46 -10.08
C CYS A 183 -17.59 7.21 -11.33
N ASN A 184 -18.24 7.23 -12.49
CA ASN A 184 -17.54 7.21 -13.76
C ASN A 184 -16.92 8.59 -14.06
N ARG A 185 -16.12 8.69 -15.13
CA ARG A 185 -15.45 9.93 -15.56
C ARG A 185 -16.38 11.11 -15.87
N TYR A 186 -17.69 10.88 -15.91
CA TYR A 186 -18.72 11.87 -16.17
C TYR A 186 -19.54 12.19 -14.91
N GLY A 187 -19.12 11.73 -13.73
CA GLY A 187 -19.82 11.96 -12.46
C GLY A 187 -21.06 11.11 -12.23
N ASN A 188 -21.34 10.11 -13.08
CA ASN A 188 -22.50 9.23 -12.89
C ASN A 188 -22.14 7.97 -12.10
N VAL A 189 -23.12 7.39 -11.41
CA VAL A 189 -22.94 6.15 -10.62
C VAL A 189 -22.42 5.02 -11.51
N MET A 190 -21.41 4.30 -11.01
CA MET A 190 -20.89 3.13 -11.71
C MET A 190 -21.90 1.99 -11.73
N ASN A 191 -22.20 1.49 -12.93
CA ASN A 191 -22.99 0.27 -13.10
C ASN A 191 -22.15 -0.99 -12.80
N ALA A 192 -22.71 -1.94 -12.05
CA ALA A 192 -22.11 -3.24 -11.72
C ALA A 192 -21.56 -4.01 -12.94
N GLN A 193 -22.23 -3.93 -14.09
CA GLN A 193 -21.78 -4.55 -15.34
C GLN A 193 -20.48 -3.93 -15.84
N SER A 194 -20.29 -2.62 -15.64
CA SER A 194 -19.04 -1.94 -15.99
C SER A 194 -17.88 -2.43 -15.14
N VAL A 195 -18.12 -2.67 -13.85
CA VAL A 195 -17.12 -3.25 -12.93
C VAL A 195 -16.75 -4.67 -13.38
N ASN A 196 -17.73 -5.52 -13.67
CA ASN A 196 -17.46 -6.88 -14.15
C ASN A 196 -16.74 -6.91 -15.50
N ARG A 197 -17.05 -5.99 -16.43
CA ARG A 197 -16.30 -5.84 -17.68
C ARG A 197 -14.85 -5.40 -17.41
N ALA A 198 -14.63 -4.50 -16.46
CA ALA A 198 -13.30 -4.07 -16.08
C ALA A 198 -12.48 -5.23 -15.50
N ILE A 199 -13.07 -6.02 -14.59
CA ILE A 199 -12.45 -7.24 -14.04
C ILE A 199 -12.06 -8.19 -15.17
N LYS A 200 -12.99 -8.52 -16.08
CA LYS A 200 -12.72 -9.39 -17.21
C LYS A 200 -11.55 -8.88 -18.07
N ARG A 201 -11.54 -7.58 -18.38
CA ARG A 201 -10.45 -6.95 -19.15
C ARG A 201 -9.10 -7.06 -18.41
N ILE A 202 -9.08 -6.84 -17.10
CA ILE A 202 -7.86 -6.94 -16.28
C ILE A 202 -7.35 -8.38 -16.28
N SER A 203 -8.21 -9.37 -16.01
CA SER A 203 -7.83 -10.78 -15.99
C SER A 203 -7.33 -11.25 -17.36
N SER A 204 -8.01 -10.87 -18.45
CA SER A 204 -7.56 -11.20 -19.81
C SER A 204 -6.22 -10.55 -20.16
N ALA A 205 -6.01 -9.29 -19.78
CA ALA A 205 -4.74 -8.60 -20.00
C ALA A 205 -3.60 -9.26 -19.21
N TYR A 206 -3.84 -9.60 -17.95
CA TYR A 206 -2.87 -10.34 -17.13
C TYR A 206 -2.53 -11.70 -17.76
N ASN A 207 -3.52 -12.51 -18.10
CA ASN A 207 -3.31 -13.85 -18.66
C ASN A 207 -2.50 -13.79 -19.97
N ALA A 208 -2.79 -12.82 -20.84
CA ALA A 208 -2.04 -12.64 -22.09
C ALA A 208 -0.56 -12.28 -21.84
N THR A 209 -0.28 -11.43 -20.84
CA THR A 209 1.11 -11.10 -20.46
C THR A 209 1.82 -12.29 -19.83
N GLU A 210 1.15 -12.98 -18.90
CA GLU A 210 1.68 -14.13 -18.19
C GLU A 210 2.05 -15.28 -19.14
N GLU A 211 1.24 -15.56 -20.17
CA GLU A 211 1.57 -16.56 -21.19
C GLU A 211 2.87 -16.24 -21.94
N VAL A 212 3.13 -14.95 -22.21
CA VAL A 212 4.34 -14.51 -22.91
C VAL A 212 5.55 -14.59 -21.98
N GLU A 213 5.41 -14.17 -20.73
CA GLU A 213 6.48 -14.19 -19.73
C GLU A 213 6.87 -15.62 -19.35
N ALA A 214 5.89 -16.48 -19.08
CA ALA A 214 6.13 -17.88 -18.75
C ALA A 214 6.91 -18.62 -19.84
N LYS A 215 6.61 -18.37 -21.12
CA LYS A 215 7.37 -18.91 -22.26
C LYS A 215 8.81 -18.43 -22.32
N LYS A 216 9.06 -17.15 -22.03
CA LYS A 216 10.43 -16.58 -21.97
C LYS A 216 11.24 -17.18 -20.83
N GLU A 217 10.57 -17.48 -19.72
CA GLU A 217 11.18 -18.01 -18.50
C GLU A 217 11.22 -19.55 -18.45
N HIS A 218 10.72 -20.23 -19.48
CA HIS A 218 10.61 -21.69 -19.55
C HIS A 218 9.89 -22.32 -18.35
N ARG A 219 8.82 -21.67 -17.88
CA ARG A 219 7.95 -22.15 -16.79
C ARG A 219 6.50 -22.30 -17.26
N GLU A 220 5.71 -23.02 -16.48
CA GLU A 220 4.26 -23.09 -16.69
C GLU A 220 3.59 -21.74 -16.35
N PRO A 221 2.59 -21.30 -17.12
CA PRO A 221 1.88 -20.04 -16.88
C PRO A 221 0.87 -20.19 -15.73
N VAL A 222 0.82 -19.19 -14.85
CA VAL A 222 -0.14 -19.11 -13.74
C VAL A 222 -1.27 -18.16 -14.12
N LEU A 223 -2.29 -18.72 -14.75
CA LEU A 223 -3.43 -17.96 -15.26
C LEU A 223 -4.46 -17.63 -14.17
N LEU A 224 -5.01 -16.42 -14.23
CA LEU A 224 -6.16 -16.06 -13.42
C LEU A 224 -7.43 -16.71 -13.97
N PRO A 225 -8.29 -17.29 -13.09
CA PRO A 225 -9.57 -17.82 -13.50
C PRO A 225 -10.53 -16.71 -13.93
N ASN A 226 -11.64 -17.09 -14.56
CA ASN A 226 -12.74 -16.15 -14.79
C ASN A 226 -13.49 -15.92 -13.48
N PHE A 227 -13.51 -14.68 -13.00
CA PHE A 227 -14.22 -14.30 -11.79
C PHE A 227 -14.95 -12.96 -11.96
N SER A 228 -15.86 -12.66 -11.03
CA SER A 228 -16.67 -11.45 -11.02
C SER A 228 -16.50 -10.68 -9.71
N ALA A 229 -17.10 -9.49 -9.62
CA ALA A 229 -17.16 -8.74 -8.36
C ALA A 229 -17.83 -9.54 -7.24
N HIS A 230 -18.78 -10.42 -7.57
CA HIS A 230 -19.41 -11.30 -6.59
C HIS A 230 -18.45 -12.37 -6.07
N SER A 231 -17.54 -12.88 -6.91
CA SER A 231 -16.50 -13.82 -6.49
C SER A 231 -15.58 -13.23 -5.42
N LEU A 232 -15.27 -11.92 -5.52
CA LEU A 232 -14.48 -11.22 -4.49
C LEU A 232 -15.20 -11.20 -3.14
N ARG A 233 -16.52 -11.03 -3.15
CA ARG A 233 -17.35 -11.09 -1.93
C ARG A 233 -17.33 -12.50 -1.32
N HIS A 234 -17.39 -13.54 -2.13
CA HIS A 234 -17.25 -14.92 -1.67
C HIS A 234 -15.88 -15.15 -1.03
N THR A 235 -14.78 -14.77 -1.70
CA THR A 235 -13.43 -14.89 -1.13
C THR A 235 -13.29 -14.15 0.20
N PHE A 236 -13.86 -12.94 0.31
CA PHE A 236 -13.87 -12.20 1.58
C PHE A 236 -14.63 -12.96 2.68
N CYS A 237 -15.80 -13.53 2.36
CA CYS A 237 -16.59 -14.32 3.30
C CYS A 237 -15.80 -15.55 3.79
N THR A 238 -15.19 -16.32 2.88
CA THR A 238 -14.38 -17.49 3.22
C THR A 238 -13.22 -17.11 4.14
N ARG A 239 -12.47 -16.05 3.82
CA ARG A 239 -11.36 -15.57 4.66
C ARG A 239 -11.83 -15.04 6.03
N LEU A 240 -13.05 -14.49 6.09
CA LEU A 240 -13.65 -14.06 7.34
C LEU A 240 -14.05 -15.28 8.20
N CYS A 241 -14.66 -16.31 7.60
CA CYS A 241 -14.98 -17.59 8.26
C CYS A 241 -13.73 -18.32 8.80
N GLU A 242 -12.57 -18.17 8.15
CA GLU A 242 -11.30 -18.76 8.63
C GLU A 242 -10.80 -18.14 9.95
N ARG A 243 -11.19 -16.89 10.24
CA ARG A 243 -10.65 -16.08 11.34
C ARG A 243 -11.67 -15.79 12.44
N GLU A 244 -12.94 -15.73 12.08
CA GLU A 244 -14.06 -15.46 12.97
C GLU A 244 -14.97 -16.68 13.00
N THR A 245 -15.36 -17.11 14.21
CA THR A 245 -16.23 -18.28 14.39
C THR A 245 -17.68 -17.86 14.67
N ASN A 246 -17.91 -16.58 14.98
CA ASN A 246 -19.25 -16.07 15.23
C ASN A 246 -20.02 -15.80 13.93
N LEU A 247 -20.82 -16.78 13.51
CA LEU A 247 -21.67 -16.71 12.32
C LEU A 247 -22.62 -15.50 12.28
N LYS A 248 -23.05 -14.97 13.44
CA LYS A 248 -23.92 -13.77 13.49
C LYS A 248 -23.15 -12.50 13.15
N VAL A 249 -21.90 -12.40 13.58
CA VAL A 249 -21.01 -11.29 13.20
C VAL A 249 -20.73 -11.36 11.70
N ILE A 250 -20.40 -12.55 11.18
CA ILE A 250 -20.18 -12.77 9.75
C ILE A 250 -21.43 -12.41 8.94
N GLN A 251 -22.61 -12.92 9.33
CA GLN A 251 -23.89 -12.61 8.68
C GLN A 251 -24.14 -11.10 8.62
N SER A 252 -23.88 -10.38 9.72
CA SER A 252 -24.08 -8.94 9.79
C SER A 252 -23.11 -8.16 8.89
N ILE A 253 -21.83 -8.52 8.89
CA ILE A 253 -20.81 -7.88 8.03
C ILE A 253 -21.12 -8.17 6.55
N MET A 254 -21.54 -9.40 6.26
CA MET A 254 -21.95 -9.84 4.93
C MET A 254 -23.35 -9.38 4.53
N GLY A 255 -24.09 -8.67 5.40
CA GLY A 255 -25.44 -8.18 5.09
C GLY A 255 -26.41 -9.25 4.58
N HIS A 256 -26.22 -10.53 4.96
CA HIS A 256 -27.09 -11.61 4.51
C HIS A 256 -28.38 -11.61 5.33
N LYS A 257 -29.52 -11.44 4.65
CA LYS A 257 -30.83 -11.53 5.29
C LYS A 257 -31.08 -12.93 5.86
N ASP A 258 -30.68 -13.95 5.12
CA ASP A 258 -30.74 -15.35 5.53
C ASP A 258 -29.38 -15.83 6.05
N ILE A 259 -29.38 -16.54 7.18
CA ILE A 259 -28.19 -17.13 7.76
C ILE A 259 -27.70 -18.35 6.97
N GLN A 260 -28.59 -19.01 6.23
CA GLN A 260 -28.25 -20.20 5.45
C GLN A 260 -27.15 -19.92 4.42
N THR A 261 -27.20 -18.76 3.75
CA THR A 261 -26.17 -18.33 2.80
C THR A 261 -24.78 -18.21 3.46
N THR A 262 -24.73 -17.76 4.71
CA THR A 262 -23.46 -17.68 5.48
C THR A 262 -23.00 -19.07 5.92
N MET A 263 -23.93 -19.94 6.33
CA MET A 263 -23.65 -21.32 6.73
C MET A 263 -23.08 -22.14 5.58
N ASP A 264 -23.63 -22.01 4.37
CA ASP A 264 -23.17 -22.77 3.20
C ASP A 264 -21.71 -22.41 2.86
N ILE A 265 -21.35 -21.12 2.89
CA ILE A 265 -19.98 -20.65 2.67
C ILE A 265 -19.05 -21.08 3.81
N TYR A 266 -19.53 -21.02 5.06
CA TYR A 266 -18.77 -21.48 6.22
C TYR A 266 -18.50 -22.99 6.13
N ALA A 267 -19.48 -23.79 5.74
CA ALA A 267 -19.34 -25.23 5.57
C ALA A 267 -18.27 -25.56 4.55
N GLU A 268 -18.31 -24.94 3.36
CA GLU A 268 -17.27 -25.09 2.32
C GLU A 268 -15.87 -24.72 2.85
N ALA A 269 -15.73 -23.57 3.51
CA ALA A 269 -14.47 -23.13 4.10
C ALA A 269 -13.92 -24.12 5.16
N THR A 270 -14.82 -24.73 5.95
CA THR A 270 -14.41 -25.72 6.95
C THR A 270 -14.06 -27.08 6.35
N GLU A 271 -14.71 -27.50 5.26
CA GLU A 271 -14.39 -28.77 4.60
C GLU A 271 -13.02 -28.70 3.91
N GLU A 272 -12.70 -27.59 3.21
CA GLU A 272 -11.35 -27.38 2.65
C GLU A 272 -10.28 -27.44 3.75
N LYS A 273 -10.53 -26.79 4.88
CA LYS A 273 -9.59 -26.77 6.00
C LYS A 273 -9.44 -28.14 6.69
N LYS A 274 -10.51 -28.93 6.77
CA LYS A 274 -10.43 -30.32 7.22
C LYS A 274 -9.56 -31.15 6.29
N GLN A 275 -9.80 -31.07 4.99
CA GLN A 275 -9.04 -31.80 3.96
C GLN A 275 -7.54 -31.47 4.04
N GLU A 276 -7.19 -30.18 4.08
CA GLU A 276 -5.81 -29.70 4.24
C GLU A 276 -5.16 -30.22 5.55
N THR A 277 -5.92 -30.22 6.64
CA THR A 277 -5.44 -30.74 7.94
C THR A 277 -5.18 -32.25 7.87
N PHE A 278 -6.06 -33.01 7.23
CA PHE A 278 -5.88 -34.47 7.05
C PHE A 278 -4.71 -34.80 6.13
N GLU A 279 -4.52 -34.07 5.04
CA GLU A 279 -3.38 -34.23 4.13
C GLU A 279 -2.05 -33.89 4.82
N HIS A 280 -2.02 -32.81 5.61
CA HIS A 280 -0.86 -32.47 6.43
C HIS A 280 -0.59 -33.55 7.49
N LEU A 281 -1.62 -34.08 8.14
CA LEU A 281 -1.47 -35.16 9.12
C LEU A 281 -0.90 -36.43 8.46
N ALA A 282 -1.43 -36.80 7.29
CA ALA A 282 -0.98 -37.95 6.51
C ALA A 282 0.46 -37.78 5.99
N ALA A 283 0.88 -36.56 5.66
CA ALA A 283 2.26 -36.27 5.25
C ALA A 283 3.25 -36.25 6.43
N THR A 284 2.77 -35.93 7.64
CA THR A 284 3.62 -35.84 8.85
C THR A 284 3.68 -37.18 9.59
N MET A 285 2.62 -37.96 9.51
CA MET A 285 2.54 -39.31 10.05
C MET A 285 2.86 -40.29 8.94
N ASP A 286 4.10 -40.77 8.89
CA ASP A 286 4.55 -41.87 8.03
C ASP A 286 3.88 -43.19 8.50
N VAL A 287 2.56 -43.27 8.34
CA VAL A 287 1.75 -44.44 8.60
C VAL A 287 1.32 -44.97 7.24
N PHE A 288 2.31 -45.45 6.47
CA PHE A 288 2.47 -46.83 6.00
C PHE A 288 3.76 -46.96 5.19
#